data_AF-A0A397UZF5-F1
#
_entry.id   AF-A0A397UZF5-F1
#
_cell.length_a   1.000
_cell.length_b   1.000
_cell.length_c   1.000
_cell.angle_alpha   90.00
_cell.angle_beta   90.00
_cell.angle_gamma   90.00
#
_symmetry.space_group_name_H-M   'P 1'
#
loop_
_entity.id
_entity.type
_entity.pdbx_description
1 polymer ?
#
loop_
_entity_poly.entity_id
_entity_poly.type
_entity_poly.pdbx_seq_one_letter_code
_entity_poly.pdbx_strand_id
1 'polypeptide(L)'
;MEKLDEGITTLINIYDRIQDYYDQINLASYIAHIYSATNIEGATIELEQEIRTNILIGHFKRAKSAFKQWVFPLANVYLKVLNSLSDNQDIDSIISQIKILYSEIQEHKVVINEEDKFLVKDEFSSEYESSKPFFVWKNAIYSQDISKLLSGEEITIKAEITKGDHDDKNAIKFNEIGIKFKSMDKTIQNEIDHELKQFNVNMVHLGNSYYRYSNKFYVIINHKQEIFYSFERKNTKEPLRNNETYDKIKRGELMLSPYTMWKIKLEPINKADFSKLSKYKKEVDLELVGLGKYIRDRKDSDDLNLIVEDYYKEYKIDLF
;
A
#
# COMPACT_ATOMS: atom_id res chain seq x y z
N MET A 1 11.60 17.61 -12.46
CA MET A 1 11.10 16.49 -11.63
C MET A 1 10.54 17.00 -10.30
N GLU A 2 11.27 17.77 -9.49
CA GLU A 2 10.74 18.35 -8.22
C GLU A 2 9.39 19.08 -8.35
N LYS A 3 9.20 19.91 -9.38
CA LYS A 3 7.94 20.63 -9.60
C LYS A 3 6.74 19.74 -9.93
N LEU A 4 6.98 18.54 -10.47
CA LEU A 4 5.92 17.58 -10.80
C LEU A 4 5.51 16.78 -9.56
N ASP A 5 6.49 16.41 -8.72
CA ASP A 5 6.24 15.73 -7.45
C ASP A 5 5.57 16.67 -6.41
N GLU A 6 5.94 17.95 -6.38
CA GLU A 6 5.20 19.00 -5.64
C GLU A 6 3.77 19.16 -6.18
N GLY A 7 3.60 19.14 -7.51
CA GLY A 7 2.29 19.24 -8.14
C GLY A 7 1.37 18.05 -7.81
N ILE A 8 1.91 16.82 -7.83
CA ILE A 8 1.17 15.60 -7.47
C ILE A 8 0.86 15.58 -5.97
N THR A 9 1.81 15.96 -5.12
CA THR A 9 1.58 16.07 -3.66
C THR A 9 0.51 17.13 -3.35
N THR A 10 0.55 18.25 -4.06
CA THR A 10 -0.46 19.32 -3.97
C THR A 10 -1.82 18.84 -4.44
N LEU A 11 -1.89 18.10 -5.54
CA LEU A 11 -3.13 17.49 -6.04
C LEU A 11 -3.69 16.47 -5.05
N ILE A 12 -2.85 15.63 -4.44
CA ILE A 12 -3.26 14.69 -3.39
C ILE A 12 -3.83 15.45 -2.18
N ASN A 13 -3.14 16.49 -1.72
CA ASN A 13 -3.62 17.33 -0.61
C ASN A 13 -4.91 18.10 -0.96
N ILE A 14 -5.08 18.49 -2.22
CA ILE A 14 -6.33 19.10 -2.71
C ILE A 14 -7.45 18.07 -2.75
N TYR A 15 -7.20 16.84 -3.22
CA TYR A 15 -8.19 15.77 -3.19
C TYR A 15 -8.57 15.37 -1.77
N ASP A 16 -7.60 15.27 -0.85
CA ASP A 16 -7.84 15.06 0.58
C ASP A 16 -8.72 16.17 1.16
N ARG A 17 -8.39 17.44 0.88
CA ARG A 17 -9.21 18.58 1.29
C ARG A 17 -10.60 18.59 0.67
N ILE A 18 -10.74 18.22 -0.60
CA ILE A 18 -12.03 18.12 -1.28
C ILE A 18 -12.87 17.04 -0.60
N GLN A 19 -12.29 15.89 -0.25
CA GLN A 19 -12.96 14.83 0.46
C GLN A 19 -13.40 15.28 1.86
N ASP A 20 -12.51 15.93 2.62
CA ASP A 20 -12.83 16.51 3.92
C ASP A 20 -13.94 17.58 3.81
N TYR A 21 -13.91 18.41 2.76
CA TYR A 21 -14.95 19.40 2.50
C TYR A 21 -16.27 18.76 2.08
N TYR A 22 -16.26 17.68 1.29
CA TYR A 22 -17.49 16.94 0.98
C TYR A 22 -18.10 16.34 2.24
N ASP A 23 -17.28 15.75 3.12
CA ASP A 23 -17.74 15.20 4.40
C ASP A 23 -18.28 16.31 5.32
N GLN A 24 -17.64 17.48 5.34
CA GLN A 24 -18.10 18.66 6.10
C GLN A 24 -19.36 19.31 5.51
N ILE A 25 -19.49 19.42 4.19
CA ILE A 25 -20.67 19.99 3.51
C ILE A 25 -21.88 19.08 3.68
N ASN A 26 -21.67 17.76 3.58
CA ASN A 26 -22.68 16.77 3.90
C ASN A 26 -23.13 16.98 5.36
N LEU A 27 -22.21 16.92 6.32
CA LEU A 27 -22.52 17.15 7.74
C LEU A 27 -23.25 18.49 7.99
N ALA A 28 -22.83 19.59 7.35
CA ALA A 28 -23.44 20.91 7.50
C ALA A 28 -24.85 21.00 6.89
N SER A 29 -25.07 20.38 5.73
CA SER A 29 -26.39 20.30 5.09
C SER A 29 -27.36 19.46 5.92
N TYR A 30 -26.87 18.39 6.56
CA TYR A 30 -27.65 17.55 7.46
C TYR A 30 -27.96 18.21 8.81
N ILE A 31 -27.02 18.98 9.38
CA ILE A 31 -27.29 19.82 10.57
C ILE A 31 -28.38 20.85 10.26
N ALA A 32 -28.32 21.51 9.10
CA ALA A 32 -29.33 22.47 8.67
C ALA A 32 -30.74 21.85 8.55
N HIS A 33 -30.84 20.59 8.10
CA HIS A 33 -32.10 19.85 8.01
C HIS A 33 -32.72 19.60 9.40
N ILE A 34 -31.91 19.20 10.39
CA ILE A 34 -32.37 18.96 11.78
C ILE A 34 -32.87 20.25 12.44
N TYR A 35 -32.15 21.36 12.26
CA TYR A 35 -32.55 22.66 12.82
C TYR A 35 -33.87 23.18 12.23
N SER A 36 -34.27 22.69 11.05
CA SER A 36 -35.54 23.05 10.40
C SER A 36 -36.70 22.10 10.71
N ALA A 37 -36.46 20.97 11.39
CA ALA A 37 -37.46 19.93 11.62
C ALA A 37 -38.36 20.21 12.84
N THR A 38 -39.68 20.06 12.68
CA THR A 38 -40.67 20.22 13.75
C THR A 38 -40.78 19.01 14.69
N ASN A 39 -40.31 17.83 14.26
CA ASN A 39 -40.20 16.61 15.09
C ASN A 39 -38.73 16.19 15.20
N ILE A 40 -38.07 16.70 16.25
CA ILE A 40 -36.63 16.54 16.49
C ILE A 40 -36.25 15.06 16.67
N GLU A 41 -37.10 14.26 17.31
CA GLU A 41 -36.81 12.84 17.60
C GLU A 41 -36.83 11.99 16.33
N GLY A 42 -37.84 12.17 15.46
CA GLY A 42 -37.90 11.49 14.16
C GLY A 42 -36.74 11.87 13.25
N ALA A 43 -36.41 13.17 13.18
CA ALA A 43 -35.27 13.65 12.40
C ALA A 43 -33.91 13.13 12.91
N THR A 44 -33.80 12.87 14.23
CA THR A 44 -32.57 12.29 14.82
C THR A 44 -32.41 10.82 14.44
N ILE A 45 -33.50 10.05 14.41
CA ILE A 45 -33.48 8.63 13.99
C ILE A 45 -33.13 8.52 12.49
N GLU A 46 -33.71 9.37 11.65
CA GLU A 46 -33.38 9.45 10.22
C GLU A 46 -31.90 9.80 10.01
N LEU A 47 -31.37 10.77 10.76
CA LEU A 47 -29.95 11.15 10.72
C LEU A 47 -29.04 9.96 11.08
N GLU A 48 -29.35 9.25 12.15
CA GLU A 48 -28.55 8.12 12.59
C GLU A 48 -28.52 7.01 11.53
N GLN A 49 -29.66 6.76 10.88
CA GLN A 49 -29.75 5.80 9.79
C GLN A 49 -28.92 6.22 8.56
N GLU A 50 -28.96 7.49 8.20
CA GLU A 50 -28.20 8.01 7.06
C GLU A 50 -26.68 8.00 7.32
N ILE A 51 -26.24 8.37 8.53
CA ILE A 51 -24.83 8.27 8.94
C ILE A 51 -24.35 6.82 8.83
N ARG A 52 -25.11 5.87 9.37
CA ARG A 52 -24.77 4.44 9.30
C ARG A 52 -24.69 3.94 7.86
N THR A 53 -25.61 4.39 7.00
CA THR A 53 -25.63 4.06 5.58
C THR A 53 -24.39 4.57 4.86
N ASN A 54 -24.03 5.84 5.06
CA ASN A 54 -22.84 6.44 4.47
C ASN A 54 -21.54 5.77 4.94
N ILE A 55 -21.46 5.42 6.23
CA ILE A 55 -20.35 4.62 6.77
C ILE A 55 -20.25 3.28 6.03
N LEU A 56 -21.37 2.57 5.89
CA LEU A 56 -21.42 1.26 5.23
C LEU A 56 -21.03 1.35 3.75
N ILE A 57 -21.51 2.35 3.01
CA ILE A 57 -21.10 2.64 1.63
C ILE A 57 -19.59 2.88 1.56
N GLY A 58 -19.03 3.65 2.50
CA GLY A 58 -17.60 3.89 2.61
C GLY A 58 -16.82 2.60 2.82
N HIS A 59 -17.25 1.73 3.74
CA HIS A 59 -16.62 0.42 3.97
C HIS A 59 -16.71 -0.49 2.74
N PHE A 60 -17.84 -0.48 2.03
CA PHE A 60 -18.01 -1.28 0.82
C PHE A 60 -17.08 -0.83 -0.31
N LYS A 61 -16.97 0.47 -0.57
CA LYS A 61 -16.02 1.01 -1.57
C LYS A 61 -14.58 0.62 -1.25
N ARG A 62 -14.21 0.62 0.03
CA ARG A 62 -12.89 0.14 0.51
C ARG A 62 -12.70 -1.35 0.25
N ALA A 63 -13.68 -2.18 0.61
CA ALA A 63 -13.62 -3.63 0.40
C ALA A 63 -13.51 -3.98 -1.09
N LYS A 64 -14.32 -3.33 -1.96
CA LYS A 64 -14.27 -3.49 -3.42
C LYS A 64 -12.90 -3.12 -3.98
N SER A 65 -12.29 -2.03 -3.51
CA SER A 65 -10.96 -1.59 -3.96
C SER A 65 -9.85 -2.52 -3.48
N ALA A 66 -9.90 -2.96 -2.22
CA ALA A 66 -8.95 -3.94 -1.67
C ALA A 66 -9.05 -5.28 -2.41
N PHE A 67 -10.26 -5.74 -2.73
CA PHE A 67 -10.47 -6.96 -3.52
C PHE A 67 -9.89 -6.83 -4.93
N LYS A 68 -10.12 -5.70 -5.62
CA LYS A 68 -9.50 -5.42 -6.93
C LYS A 68 -7.98 -5.48 -6.89
N GLN A 69 -7.35 -4.95 -5.83
CA GLN A 69 -5.90 -5.06 -5.62
C GLN A 69 -5.49 -6.50 -5.34
N TRP A 70 -6.22 -7.21 -4.49
CA TRP A 70 -5.96 -8.59 -4.11
C TRP A 70 -5.99 -9.54 -5.32
N VAL A 71 -6.96 -9.41 -6.22
CA VAL A 71 -7.07 -10.27 -7.43
C VAL A 71 -6.17 -9.84 -8.59
N PHE A 72 -5.64 -8.61 -8.62
CA PHE A 72 -4.83 -8.13 -9.76
C PHE A 72 -3.65 -9.08 -10.09
N PRO A 73 -3.35 -9.39 -11.36
CA PRO A 73 -4.01 -9.02 -12.62
C PRO A 73 -5.08 -10.05 -13.05
N LEU A 74 -5.49 -10.97 -12.18
CA LEU A 74 -6.37 -12.09 -12.49
C LEU A 74 -7.86 -11.74 -12.45
N ALA A 75 -8.25 -10.49 -12.71
CA ALA A 75 -9.66 -10.07 -12.66
C ALA A 75 -10.57 -10.94 -13.53
N ASN A 76 -10.04 -11.49 -14.62
CA ASN A 76 -10.74 -12.43 -15.50
C ASN A 76 -11.23 -13.72 -14.80
N VAL A 77 -10.51 -14.18 -13.77
CA VAL A 77 -10.90 -15.37 -12.98
C VAL A 77 -12.08 -15.01 -12.07
N TYR A 78 -12.15 -13.76 -11.62
CA TYR A 78 -13.15 -13.27 -10.67
C TYR A 78 -14.29 -12.49 -11.34
N LEU A 79 -14.49 -12.61 -12.67
CA LEU A 79 -15.50 -11.83 -13.40
C LEU A 79 -16.90 -12.00 -12.83
N LYS A 80 -17.29 -13.23 -12.46
CA LYS A 80 -18.59 -13.50 -11.88
C LYS A 80 -18.80 -12.70 -10.59
N VAL A 81 -17.78 -12.65 -9.73
CA VAL A 81 -17.79 -11.87 -8.50
C VAL A 81 -17.81 -10.39 -8.82
N LEU A 82 -16.87 -9.90 -9.64
CA LEU A 82 -16.74 -8.49 -9.98
C LEU A 82 -17.99 -7.91 -10.66
N ASN A 83 -18.64 -8.68 -11.53
CA ASN A 83 -19.88 -8.29 -12.21
C ASN A 83 -21.10 -8.33 -11.28
N SER A 84 -21.05 -9.11 -10.20
CA SER A 84 -22.09 -9.08 -9.15
C SER A 84 -21.98 -7.85 -8.23
N LEU A 85 -20.87 -7.12 -8.28
CA LEU A 85 -20.63 -5.93 -7.45
C LEU A 85 -21.26 -4.68 -8.06
N SER A 86 -22.54 -4.45 -7.78
CA SER A 86 -23.24 -3.23 -8.18
C SER A 86 -22.83 -2.01 -7.33
N ASP A 87 -22.92 -0.81 -7.92
CA ASP A 87 -22.79 0.44 -7.16
C ASP A 87 -24.13 0.85 -6.49
N ASN A 88 -25.06 -0.10 -6.34
CA ASN A 88 -26.29 0.11 -5.59
C ASN A 88 -25.97 0.47 -4.14
N GLN A 89 -26.58 1.55 -3.64
CA GLN A 89 -26.38 2.06 -2.30
C GLN A 89 -27.37 1.49 -1.27
N ASP A 90 -28.23 0.56 -1.69
CA ASP A 90 -29.09 -0.21 -0.80
C ASP A 90 -28.28 -1.03 0.22
N ILE A 91 -28.67 -0.94 1.51
CA ILE A 91 -27.94 -1.55 2.63
C ILE A 91 -27.87 -3.07 2.51
N ASP A 92 -29.00 -3.72 2.20
CA ASP A 92 -29.07 -5.18 2.09
C ASP A 92 -28.23 -5.66 0.92
N SER A 93 -28.26 -4.94 -0.20
CA SER A 93 -27.37 -5.15 -1.33
C SER A 93 -25.90 -5.04 -0.91
N ILE A 94 -25.50 -3.99 -0.19
CA ILE A 94 -24.12 -3.80 0.26
C ILE A 94 -23.67 -4.95 1.18
N ILE A 95 -24.50 -5.32 2.16
CA ILE A 95 -24.20 -6.43 3.08
C ILE A 95 -24.01 -7.74 2.30
N SER A 96 -24.90 -8.00 1.34
CA SER A 96 -24.80 -9.19 0.47
C SER A 96 -23.50 -9.19 -0.33
N GLN A 97 -23.14 -8.06 -0.94
CA GLN A 97 -21.93 -7.92 -1.73
C GLN A 97 -20.65 -8.07 -0.89
N ILE A 98 -20.61 -7.54 0.34
CA ILE A 98 -19.50 -7.76 1.28
C ILE A 98 -19.36 -9.24 1.63
N LYS A 99 -20.48 -9.95 1.84
CA LYS A 99 -20.46 -11.39 2.11
C LYS A 99 -19.91 -12.17 0.92
N ILE A 100 -20.28 -11.82 -0.31
CA ILE A 100 -19.73 -12.45 -1.53
C ILE A 100 -18.20 -12.28 -1.56
N LEU A 101 -17.70 -11.06 -1.38
CA LEU A 101 -16.25 -10.79 -1.36
C LEU A 101 -15.53 -11.61 -0.28
N TYR A 102 -16.12 -11.68 0.91
CA TYR A 102 -15.55 -12.44 2.02
C TYR A 102 -15.51 -13.93 1.72
N SER A 103 -16.61 -14.51 1.24
CA SER A 103 -16.70 -15.93 0.89
C SER A 103 -15.67 -16.31 -0.17
N GLU A 104 -15.49 -15.49 -1.21
CA GLU A 104 -14.51 -15.71 -2.26
C GLU A 104 -13.07 -15.79 -1.70
N ILE A 105 -12.72 -14.86 -0.80
CA ILE A 105 -11.40 -14.85 -0.14
C ILE A 105 -11.22 -16.11 0.73
N GLN A 106 -12.26 -16.56 1.42
CA GLN A 106 -12.17 -17.77 2.27
C GLN A 106 -12.04 -19.03 1.43
N GLU A 107 -12.77 -19.14 0.32
CA GLU A 107 -12.68 -20.27 -0.60
C GLU A 107 -11.28 -20.38 -1.22
N HIS A 108 -10.73 -19.28 -1.71
CA HIS A 108 -9.37 -19.25 -2.23
C HIS A 108 -8.32 -19.67 -1.19
N LYS A 109 -8.55 -19.44 0.11
CA LYS A 109 -7.59 -19.84 1.15
C LYS A 109 -7.53 -21.35 1.37
N VAL A 110 -8.56 -22.10 0.96
CA VAL A 110 -8.68 -23.54 1.24
C VAL A 110 -8.60 -24.41 -0.02
N VAL A 111 -8.71 -23.81 -1.21
CA VAL A 111 -8.62 -24.49 -2.51
C VAL A 111 -7.29 -24.14 -3.18
N ILE A 112 -6.67 -25.13 -3.82
CA ILE A 112 -5.55 -24.89 -4.75
C ILE A 112 -6.18 -24.62 -6.12
N ASN A 113 -6.03 -23.40 -6.60
CA ASN A 113 -6.60 -22.97 -7.88
C ASN A 113 -5.59 -23.12 -9.03
N GLU A 114 -6.06 -23.14 -10.27
CA GLU A 114 -5.18 -23.31 -11.44
C GLU A 114 -4.17 -22.17 -11.59
N GLU A 115 -4.53 -20.97 -11.15
CA GLU A 115 -3.68 -19.79 -11.17
C GLU A 115 -2.52 -19.85 -10.17
N ASP A 116 -2.63 -20.64 -9.10
CA ASP A 116 -1.63 -20.69 -8.02
C ASP A 116 -0.26 -21.14 -8.54
N LYS A 117 -0.23 -21.96 -9.61
CA LYS A 117 1.01 -22.40 -10.26
C LYS A 117 1.85 -21.26 -10.84
N PHE A 118 1.25 -20.08 -11.04
CA PHE A 118 1.93 -18.90 -11.57
C PHE A 118 2.28 -17.87 -10.50
N LEU A 119 1.75 -18.03 -9.28
CA LEU A 119 2.01 -17.16 -8.14
C LEU A 119 3.28 -17.61 -7.43
N VAL A 120 4.35 -16.83 -7.58
CA VAL A 120 5.64 -17.12 -6.96
C VAL A 120 5.80 -16.25 -5.72
N LYS A 121 6.16 -16.87 -4.59
CA LYS A 121 6.60 -16.16 -3.38
C LYS A 121 8.10 -15.95 -3.46
N ASP A 122 8.57 -14.78 -3.09
CA ASP A 122 9.98 -14.43 -3.11
C ASP A 122 10.33 -13.48 -1.96
N GLU A 123 11.58 -13.53 -1.54
CA GLU A 123 12.15 -12.56 -0.62
C GLU A 123 12.86 -11.50 -1.46
N PHE A 124 12.53 -10.23 -1.23
CA PHE A 124 13.08 -9.08 -1.93
C PHE A 124 14.08 -8.39 -1.03
N SER A 125 15.35 -8.80 -1.12
CA SER A 125 16.42 -8.35 -0.22
C SER A 125 17.78 -8.42 -0.91
N SER A 126 18.69 -7.51 -0.55
CA SER A 126 20.07 -7.53 -1.02
C SER A 126 20.94 -8.57 -0.27
N GLU A 127 20.38 -9.31 0.69
CA GLU A 127 21.13 -10.29 1.50
C GLU A 127 21.43 -11.59 0.76
N TYR A 128 20.69 -11.85 -0.32
CA TYR A 128 20.79 -13.07 -1.11
C TYR A 128 21.26 -12.75 -2.52
N GLU A 129 22.21 -13.53 -3.03
CA GLU A 129 22.77 -13.34 -4.39
C GLU A 129 21.71 -13.49 -5.49
N SER A 130 20.70 -14.33 -5.26
CA SER A 130 19.61 -14.59 -6.20
C SER A 130 18.43 -13.63 -6.05
N SER A 131 18.52 -12.63 -5.17
CA SER A 131 17.45 -11.69 -4.87
C SER A 131 17.90 -10.24 -5.02
N LYS A 132 16.91 -9.35 -5.15
CA LYS A 132 17.08 -7.91 -5.10
C LYS A 132 15.97 -7.30 -4.24
N PRO A 133 16.23 -6.18 -3.55
CA PRO A 133 15.18 -5.38 -2.89
C PRO A 133 14.03 -5.03 -3.84
N PHE A 134 12.85 -4.73 -3.31
CA PHE A 134 11.73 -4.22 -4.11
C PHE A 134 12.14 -2.96 -4.88
N PHE A 135 12.88 -2.08 -4.21
CA PHE A 135 13.38 -0.83 -4.75
C PHE A 135 14.63 -0.37 -3.99
N VAL A 136 15.53 0.37 -4.65
CA VAL A 136 16.72 0.96 -4.01
C VAL A 136 16.79 2.46 -4.30
N TRP A 137 16.70 3.27 -3.25
CA TRP A 137 16.99 4.70 -3.28
C TRP A 137 18.48 4.90 -3.05
N LYS A 138 19.22 5.06 -4.15
CA LYS A 138 20.67 5.27 -4.13
C LYS A 138 21.03 6.60 -3.47
N ASN A 139 22.01 6.59 -2.57
CA ASN A 139 22.48 7.78 -1.86
C ASN A 139 22.91 8.89 -2.83
N ALA A 140 23.58 8.52 -3.92
CA ALA A 140 24.02 9.45 -4.95
C ALA A 140 22.89 10.34 -5.52
N ILE A 141 21.64 9.87 -5.47
CA ILE A 141 20.46 10.59 -5.96
C ILE A 141 19.62 11.12 -4.78
N TYR A 142 19.42 10.31 -3.74
CA TYR A 142 18.49 10.58 -2.63
C TYR A 142 19.20 10.96 -1.31
N SER A 143 20.44 11.46 -1.38
CA SER A 143 21.27 11.79 -0.20
C SER A 143 20.56 12.69 0.81
N GLN A 144 19.79 13.68 0.33
CA GLN A 144 19.08 14.62 1.21
C GLN A 144 17.98 13.91 2.01
N ASP A 145 17.15 13.09 1.37
CA ASP A 145 16.07 12.36 2.06
C ASP A 145 16.64 11.31 3.02
N ILE A 146 17.65 10.56 2.60
CA ILE A 146 18.32 9.58 3.47
C ILE A 146 18.94 10.30 4.69
N SER A 147 19.56 11.46 4.47
CA SER A 147 20.12 12.28 5.56
C SER A 147 19.05 12.77 6.53
N LYS A 148 17.91 13.26 6.03
CA LYS A 148 16.77 13.70 6.85
C LYS A 148 16.22 12.56 7.68
N LEU A 149 16.00 11.39 7.07
CA LEU A 149 15.49 10.21 7.76
C LEU A 149 16.43 9.74 8.89
N LEU A 150 17.75 9.70 8.64
CA LEU A 150 18.76 9.38 9.65
C LEU A 150 18.93 10.47 10.72
N SER A 151 18.32 11.65 10.53
CA SER A 151 18.25 12.72 11.54
C SER A 151 16.94 12.71 12.33
N GLY A 152 16.02 11.78 12.02
CA GLY A 152 14.72 11.67 12.67
C GLY A 152 13.59 12.47 12.02
N GLU A 153 13.85 13.07 10.86
CA GLU A 153 12.80 13.76 10.09
C GLU A 153 11.97 12.75 9.28
N GLU A 154 10.69 13.06 9.10
CA GLU A 154 9.83 12.33 8.15
C GLU A 154 10.22 12.71 6.72
N ILE A 155 10.31 11.70 5.85
CA ILE A 155 10.54 11.89 4.42
C ILE A 155 9.35 11.37 3.60
N THR A 156 9.18 11.92 2.41
CA THR A 156 8.25 11.41 1.40
C THR A 156 9.05 11.03 0.16
N ILE A 157 9.02 9.76 -0.25
CA ILE A 157 9.88 9.24 -1.31
C ILE A 157 9.12 8.26 -2.20
N LYS A 158 9.42 8.24 -3.51
CA LYS A 158 8.72 7.41 -4.50
C LYS A 158 9.52 6.16 -4.84
N ALA A 159 8.89 4.99 -4.72
CA ALA A 159 9.40 3.74 -5.31
C ALA A 159 8.85 3.62 -6.74
N GLU A 160 9.65 4.02 -7.72
CA GLU A 160 9.23 4.08 -9.12
C GLU A 160 9.24 2.71 -9.78
N ILE A 161 8.08 2.24 -10.23
CA ILE A 161 7.95 0.92 -10.87
C ILE A 161 8.78 0.77 -12.15
N THR A 162 9.08 1.86 -12.84
CA THR A 162 9.88 1.91 -14.07
C THR A 162 11.38 1.84 -13.84
N LYS A 163 11.82 2.06 -12.60
CA LYS A 163 13.23 2.01 -12.19
C LYS A 163 13.54 0.77 -11.33
N GLY A 164 12.58 -0.14 -11.21
CA GLY A 164 12.75 -1.39 -10.48
C GLY A 164 13.58 -2.39 -11.28
N ASP A 165 14.41 -3.17 -10.60
CA ASP A 165 15.30 -4.17 -11.24
C ASP A 165 14.60 -5.52 -11.53
N HIS A 166 13.28 -5.51 -11.74
CA HIS A 166 12.42 -6.70 -11.77
C HIS A 166 11.60 -6.82 -13.05
N ASP A 167 12.27 -6.79 -14.21
CA ASP A 167 11.65 -6.87 -15.55
C ASP A 167 11.02 -8.24 -15.85
N ASP A 168 11.31 -9.27 -15.07
CA ASP A 168 10.77 -10.63 -15.20
C ASP A 168 9.62 -10.94 -14.23
N LYS A 169 9.33 -10.04 -13.27
CA LYS A 169 8.30 -10.23 -12.24
C LYS A 169 7.13 -9.29 -12.46
N ASN A 170 5.97 -9.84 -12.78
CA ASN A 170 4.75 -9.05 -12.94
C ASN A 170 3.95 -8.96 -11.64
N ALA A 171 3.16 -7.90 -11.52
CA ALA A 171 2.15 -7.73 -10.48
C ALA A 171 2.69 -7.93 -9.05
N ILE A 172 3.90 -7.41 -8.78
CA ILE A 172 4.55 -7.57 -7.47
C ILE A 172 3.65 -6.98 -6.38
N LYS A 173 3.43 -7.78 -5.33
CA LYS A 173 2.70 -7.44 -4.12
C LYS A 173 3.54 -7.83 -2.91
N PHE A 174 3.46 -7.07 -1.83
CA PHE A 174 4.16 -7.43 -0.59
C PHE A 174 3.21 -8.04 0.45
N ASN A 175 3.76 -9.00 1.19
CA ASN A 175 3.19 -9.57 2.41
C ASN A 175 4.01 -9.13 3.64
N GLU A 176 5.29 -8.85 3.47
CA GLU A 176 6.09 -8.15 4.47
C GLU A 176 6.81 -7.01 3.77
N ILE A 177 6.88 -5.85 4.43
CA ILE A 177 7.55 -4.67 3.91
C ILE A 177 8.38 -4.03 5.01
N GLY A 178 9.52 -3.50 4.63
CA GLY A 178 10.32 -2.65 5.48
C GLY A 178 11.42 -1.95 4.71
N ILE A 179 12.18 -1.14 5.43
CA ILE A 179 13.37 -0.49 4.93
C ILE A 179 14.63 -1.13 5.50
N LYS A 180 15.71 -1.03 4.73
CA LYS A 180 17.06 -1.36 5.16
C LYS A 180 18.02 -0.27 4.72
N PHE A 181 18.92 0.13 5.60
CA PHE A 181 20.04 0.99 5.22
C PHE A 181 21.20 0.10 4.81
N LYS A 182 21.63 0.21 3.55
CA LYS A 182 22.63 -0.69 2.96
C LYS A 182 23.95 0.03 2.73
N SER A 183 25.00 -0.44 3.38
CA SER A 183 26.38 -0.06 3.09
C SER A 183 27.11 -1.16 2.31
N MET A 184 28.09 -0.75 1.51
CA MET A 184 29.06 -1.64 0.88
C MET A 184 30.15 -2.08 1.87
N ASP A 185 30.41 -1.27 2.91
CA ASP A 185 31.34 -1.61 3.99
C ASP A 185 30.62 -2.47 5.05
N LYS A 186 31.15 -3.68 5.28
CA LYS A 186 30.57 -4.64 6.23
C LYS A 186 30.65 -4.16 7.69
N THR A 187 31.69 -3.41 8.04
CA THR A 187 31.85 -2.85 9.38
C THR A 187 30.79 -1.77 9.60
N ILE A 188 30.65 -0.84 8.65
CA ILE A 188 29.61 0.20 8.70
C ILE A 188 28.22 -0.44 8.74
N GLN A 189 27.97 -1.47 7.92
CA GLN A 189 26.69 -2.20 7.93
C GLN A 189 26.37 -2.77 9.32
N ASN A 190 27.33 -3.44 9.95
CA ASN A 190 27.11 -4.03 11.27
C ASN A 190 26.85 -2.96 12.34
N GLU A 191 27.57 -1.83 12.29
CA GLU A 191 27.37 -0.74 13.23
C GLU A 191 26.00 -0.07 13.08
N ILE A 192 25.58 0.25 11.85
CA ILE A 192 24.28 0.88 11.63
C ILE A 192 23.14 -0.08 11.98
N ASP A 193 23.24 -1.37 11.64
CA ASP A 193 22.24 -2.38 12.00
C ASP A 193 22.11 -2.54 13.52
N HIS A 194 23.22 -2.39 14.25
CA HIS A 194 23.19 -2.40 15.71
C HIS A 194 22.44 -1.19 16.28
N GLU A 195 22.76 0.02 15.82
CA GLU A 195 22.12 1.25 16.29
C GLU A 195 20.62 1.30 15.93
N LEU A 196 20.26 0.81 14.73
CA LEU A 196 18.87 0.80 14.25
C LEU A 196 17.93 -0.04 15.11
N LYS A 197 18.43 -1.06 15.83
CA LYS A 197 17.61 -1.84 16.79
C LYS A 197 16.91 -0.97 17.84
N GLN A 198 17.44 0.23 18.11
CA GLN A 198 16.86 1.20 19.04
C GLN A 198 15.82 2.11 18.39
N PHE A 199 15.35 1.81 17.17
CA PHE A 199 14.33 2.57 16.47
C PHE A 199 13.17 1.69 15.99
N ASN A 200 11.97 2.28 15.99
CA ASN A 200 10.83 1.82 15.22
C ASN A 200 10.79 2.54 13.87
N VAL A 201 10.05 1.97 12.93
CA VAL A 201 9.75 2.56 11.64
C VAL A 201 8.24 2.77 11.56
N ASN A 202 7.85 3.98 11.19
CA ASN A 202 6.51 4.32 10.76
C ASN A 202 6.55 4.58 9.24
N MET A 203 5.84 3.77 8.47
CA MET A 203 5.74 3.88 7.02
C MET A 203 4.28 4.08 6.62
N VAL A 204 4.02 5.02 5.71
CA VAL A 204 2.69 5.22 5.14
C VAL A 204 2.74 4.95 3.64
N HIS A 205 2.00 3.93 3.21
CA HIS A 205 1.71 3.70 1.79
C HIS A 205 0.64 4.73 1.37
N LEU A 206 0.95 5.68 0.48
CA LEU A 206 0.06 6.82 0.18
C LEU A 206 -1.17 6.49 -0.69
N GLY A 207 -1.41 5.21 -0.97
CA GLY A 207 -2.68 4.73 -1.53
C GLY A 207 -2.65 4.42 -3.03
N ASN A 208 -1.71 5.00 -3.78
CA ASN A 208 -1.55 4.72 -5.21
C ASN A 208 -0.62 3.52 -5.44
N SER A 209 -1.19 2.33 -5.62
CA SER A 209 -0.42 1.12 -5.92
C SER A 209 -0.19 1.02 -7.43
N TYR A 210 1.08 1.03 -7.86
CA TYR A 210 1.46 0.84 -9.26
C TYR A 210 1.85 -0.60 -9.52
N TYR A 211 1.37 -1.19 -10.62
CA TYR A 211 1.67 -2.56 -11.00
C TYR A 211 2.15 -2.64 -12.44
N ARG A 212 3.04 -3.58 -12.73
CA ARG A 212 3.50 -3.90 -14.08
C ARG A 212 2.92 -5.25 -14.47
N TYR A 213 2.32 -5.35 -15.64
CA TYR A 213 1.82 -6.61 -16.18
C TYR A 213 1.90 -6.57 -17.70
N SER A 214 2.57 -7.57 -18.31
CA SER A 214 2.71 -7.70 -19.77
C SER A 214 3.18 -6.40 -20.45
N ASN A 215 4.25 -5.81 -19.90
CA ASN A 215 4.85 -4.53 -20.35
C ASN A 215 3.97 -3.27 -20.21
N LYS A 216 2.77 -3.39 -19.66
CA LYS A 216 1.91 -2.25 -19.31
C LYS A 216 1.98 -1.95 -17.82
N PHE A 217 1.64 -0.71 -17.47
CA PHE A 217 1.59 -0.25 -16.10
C PHE A 217 0.16 0.10 -15.73
N TYR A 218 -0.24 -0.24 -14.52
CA TYR A 218 -1.59 -0.06 -14.01
C TYR A 218 -1.52 0.63 -12.66
N VAL A 219 -2.53 1.43 -12.35
CA VAL A 219 -2.66 2.07 -11.04
C VAL A 219 -3.97 1.67 -10.38
N ILE A 220 -3.87 1.26 -9.12
CA ILE A 220 -5.04 1.02 -8.27
C ILE A 220 -4.96 1.92 -7.06
N ILE A 221 -5.91 2.84 -6.95
CA ILE A 221 -6.01 3.83 -5.88
C ILE A 221 -6.77 3.22 -4.71
N ASN A 222 -6.22 3.39 -3.50
CA ASN A 222 -6.81 2.98 -2.24
C ASN A 222 -6.51 4.02 -1.15
N HIS A 223 -7.05 3.84 0.04
CA HIS A 223 -6.71 4.70 1.18
C HIS A 223 -5.27 4.48 1.61
N LYS A 224 -4.71 5.52 2.24
CA LYS A 224 -3.41 5.48 2.90
C LYS A 224 -3.38 4.36 3.93
N GLN A 225 -2.28 3.62 4.00
CA GLN A 225 -2.10 2.54 4.97
C GLN A 225 -0.88 2.81 5.82
N GLU A 226 -1.08 2.91 7.14
CA GLU A 226 -0.02 3.09 8.12
C GLU A 226 0.51 1.74 8.58
N ILE A 227 1.81 1.54 8.41
CA ILE A 227 2.53 0.32 8.72
C ILE A 227 3.59 0.69 9.74
N PHE A 228 3.54 0.03 10.88
CA PHE A 228 4.47 0.24 11.97
C PHE A 228 5.18 -1.07 12.31
N TYR A 229 6.50 -1.01 12.48
CA TYR A 229 7.29 -2.15 12.96
C TYR A 229 8.62 -1.71 13.60
N SER A 230 9.21 -2.53 14.45
CA SER A 230 10.55 -2.30 15.02
C SER A 230 11.66 -2.92 14.18
N PHE A 231 12.83 -2.28 14.13
CA PHE A 231 14.04 -2.90 13.55
C PHE A 231 14.55 -4.07 14.38
N GLU A 232 14.39 -4.00 15.71
CA GLU A 232 14.65 -5.14 16.57
C GLU A 232 13.70 -6.29 16.22
N ARG A 233 14.25 -7.48 16.01
CA ARG A 233 13.53 -8.68 15.59
C ARG A 233 13.59 -9.76 16.67
N LYS A 234 12.52 -10.54 16.76
CA LYS A 234 12.44 -11.78 17.53
C LYS A 234 13.33 -12.86 16.89
N ASN A 235 13.55 -13.95 17.61
CA ASN A 235 14.24 -15.13 17.08
C ASN A 235 13.56 -15.72 15.82
N THR A 236 12.26 -15.48 15.65
CA THR A 236 11.46 -15.85 14.46
C THR A 236 11.69 -14.95 13.25
N LYS A 237 12.63 -13.99 13.33
CA LYS A 237 12.86 -12.89 12.37
C LYS A 237 11.71 -11.89 12.25
N GLU A 238 10.62 -12.02 12.99
CA GLU A 238 9.56 -11.01 13.01
C GLU A 238 10.00 -9.76 13.78
N PRO A 239 9.47 -8.57 13.44
CA PRO A 239 9.62 -7.40 14.29
C PRO A 239 9.18 -7.69 15.74
N LEU A 240 9.93 -7.19 16.71
CA LEU A 240 9.57 -7.28 18.12
C LEU A 240 8.24 -6.58 18.40
N ARG A 241 8.01 -5.42 17.76
CA ARG A 241 6.75 -4.67 17.79
C ARG A 241 6.28 -4.37 16.38
N ASN A 242 4.97 -4.34 16.20
CA ASN A 242 4.28 -3.98 14.97
C ASN A 242 2.83 -3.54 15.27
N ASN A 243 2.10 -3.09 14.25
CA ASN A 243 0.67 -2.78 14.34
C ASN A 243 -0.20 -3.83 13.62
N GLU A 244 -1.51 -3.79 13.86
CA GLU A 244 -2.46 -4.72 13.23
C GLU A 244 -2.44 -4.64 11.69
N THR A 245 -2.18 -3.46 11.11
CA THR A 245 -2.04 -3.30 9.65
C THR A 245 -0.91 -4.18 9.11
N TYR A 246 0.25 -4.18 9.77
CA TYR A 246 1.38 -5.05 9.41
C TYR A 246 0.95 -6.53 9.44
N ASP A 247 0.26 -6.96 10.49
CA ASP A 247 -0.15 -8.35 10.64
C ASP A 247 -1.20 -8.78 9.60
N LYS A 248 -2.14 -7.90 9.24
CA LYS A 248 -3.12 -8.15 8.18
C LYS A 248 -2.47 -8.35 6.81
N ILE A 249 -1.49 -7.51 6.48
CA ILE A 249 -0.73 -7.62 5.23
C ILE A 249 0.08 -8.92 5.21
N LYS A 250 0.71 -9.28 6.34
CA LYS A 250 1.45 -10.53 6.52
C LYS A 250 0.58 -11.76 6.32
N ARG A 251 -0.64 -11.77 6.84
CA ARG A 251 -1.62 -12.84 6.64
C ARG A 251 -2.21 -12.87 5.22
N GLY A 252 -1.87 -11.89 4.37
CA GLY A 252 -2.38 -11.78 3.00
C GLY A 252 -3.83 -11.35 2.91
N GLU A 253 -4.37 -10.73 3.97
CA GLU A 253 -5.72 -10.14 4.00
C GLU A 253 -5.79 -8.84 3.19
N LEU A 254 -4.64 -8.18 3.01
CA LEU A 254 -4.45 -7.04 2.13
C LEU A 254 -3.13 -7.22 1.37
N MET A 255 -3.14 -6.97 0.06
CA MET A 255 -1.94 -7.06 -0.77
C MET A 255 -1.75 -5.78 -1.58
N LEU A 256 -0.70 -5.05 -1.24
CA LEU A 256 -0.36 -3.77 -1.86
C LEU A 256 0.88 -3.92 -2.74
N SER A 257 1.02 -3.03 -3.71
CA SER A 257 2.27 -2.91 -4.46
C SER A 257 3.33 -2.22 -3.62
N PRO A 258 4.60 -2.65 -3.67
CA PRO A 258 5.70 -1.88 -3.07
C PRO A 258 5.97 -0.56 -3.83
N TYR A 259 5.51 -0.47 -5.08
CA TYR A 259 5.66 0.70 -5.93
C TYR A 259 4.53 1.69 -5.66
N THR A 260 4.87 2.72 -4.91
CA THR A 260 3.99 3.80 -4.48
C THR A 260 4.83 5.00 -4.07
N MET A 261 4.18 6.02 -3.53
CA MET A 261 4.83 7.03 -2.72
C MET A 261 4.73 6.64 -1.24
N TRP A 262 5.87 6.66 -0.56
CA TRP A 262 6.02 6.28 0.83
C TRP A 262 6.30 7.51 1.67
N LYS A 263 5.59 7.66 2.79
CA LYS A 263 6.10 8.46 3.91
C LYS A 263 6.83 7.56 4.87
N ILE A 264 8.00 7.97 5.34
CA ILE A 264 8.85 7.14 6.19
C ILE A 264 9.40 8.01 7.31
N LYS A 265 9.30 7.50 8.54
CA LYS A 265 9.87 8.13 9.73
C LYS A 265 10.47 7.08 10.65
N LEU A 266 11.63 7.40 11.21
CA LEU A 266 12.22 6.64 12.31
C LEU A 266 11.74 7.22 13.64
N GLU A 267 11.34 6.36 14.56
CA GLU A 267 10.90 6.75 15.90
C GLU A 267 11.82 6.13 16.95
N PRO A 268 12.45 6.94 17.83
CA PRO A 268 13.37 6.42 18.82
C PRO A 268 12.64 5.59 19.87
N ILE A 269 13.25 4.49 20.28
CA ILE A 269 12.79 3.69 21.41
C ILE A 269 13.50 4.23 22.65
N ASN A 270 12.73 4.67 23.66
CA ASN A 270 13.26 5.29 24.87
C ASN A 270 14.12 6.53 24.56
N LYS A 271 15.41 6.52 24.93
CA LYS A 271 16.38 7.61 24.73
C LYS A 271 17.35 7.35 23.56
N ALA A 272 16.90 6.60 22.54
CA ALA A 272 17.72 6.38 21.35
C ALA A 272 18.09 7.72 20.70
N ASP A 273 19.35 7.83 20.24
CA ASP A 273 19.95 9.09 19.82
C ASP A 273 20.24 9.08 18.32
N PHE A 274 19.57 9.97 17.58
CA PHE A 274 19.80 10.17 16.14
C PHE A 274 21.21 10.66 15.81
N SER A 275 21.95 11.26 16.76
CA SER A 275 23.33 11.66 16.56
C SER A 275 24.21 10.47 16.14
N LYS A 276 23.90 9.27 16.64
CA LYS A 276 24.62 8.03 16.31
C LYS A 276 24.36 7.54 14.89
N LEU A 277 23.20 7.86 14.32
CA LEU A 277 22.85 7.53 12.94
C LEU A 277 23.42 8.56 11.95
N SER A 278 23.68 9.78 12.41
CA SER A 278 24.10 10.90 11.57
C SER A 278 25.44 10.70 10.83
N LYS A 279 26.34 9.87 11.37
CA LYS A 279 27.63 9.56 10.73
C LYS A 279 27.49 8.71 9.46
N TYR A 280 26.35 8.03 9.26
CA TYR A 280 26.16 7.13 8.11
C TYR A 280 25.48 7.77 6.91
N LYS A 281 25.12 9.06 6.98
CA LYS A 281 24.29 9.76 5.97
C LYS A 281 24.79 9.69 4.53
N LYS A 282 26.11 9.49 4.33
CA LYS A 282 26.75 9.40 3.02
C LYS A 282 27.19 7.98 2.66
N GLU A 283 27.03 7.04 3.58
CA GLU A 283 27.62 5.69 3.51
C GLU A 283 26.60 4.60 3.19
N VAL A 284 25.32 4.98 3.10
CA VAL A 284 24.21 4.03 2.96
C VAL A 284 23.22 4.43 1.88
N ASP A 285 22.84 3.45 1.08
CA ASP A 285 21.62 3.47 0.29
C ASP A 285 20.42 3.13 1.19
N LEU A 286 19.22 3.51 0.77
CA LEU A 286 17.97 3.06 1.39
C LEU A 286 17.31 2.03 0.49
N GLU A 287 17.04 0.85 1.02
CA GLU A 287 16.40 -0.26 0.30
C GLU A 287 15.00 -0.50 0.85
N LEU A 288 14.04 -0.70 -0.05
CA LEU A 288 12.71 -1.22 0.27
C LEU A 288 12.77 -2.75 0.14
N VAL A 289 12.57 -3.46 1.24
CA VAL A 289 12.79 -4.90 1.36
C VAL A 289 11.59 -5.62 1.96
N GLY A 290 11.54 -6.94 1.82
CA GLY A 290 10.56 -7.77 2.52
C GLY A 290 10.17 -9.02 1.74
N LEU A 291 9.02 -9.60 2.08
CA LEU A 291 8.48 -10.78 1.41
C LEU A 291 7.36 -10.37 0.48
N GLY A 292 7.35 -10.92 -0.73
CA GLY A 292 6.34 -10.59 -1.73
C GLY A 292 5.90 -11.78 -2.56
N LYS A 293 4.90 -11.49 -3.38
CA LYS A 293 4.39 -12.38 -4.42
C LYS A 293 4.44 -11.67 -5.75
N TYR A 294 4.67 -12.42 -6.81
CA TYR A 294 4.58 -11.93 -8.18
C TYR A 294 4.01 -13.01 -9.08
N ILE A 295 3.59 -12.61 -10.28
CA ILE A 295 3.19 -13.52 -11.34
C ILE A 295 4.35 -13.70 -12.31
N ARG A 296 4.80 -14.94 -12.46
CA ARG A 296 5.75 -15.31 -13.50
C ARG A 296 5.05 -15.25 -14.86
N ASP A 297 5.75 -14.79 -15.90
CA ASP A 297 5.21 -14.67 -17.26
C ASP A 297 4.43 -15.92 -17.69
N ARG A 298 3.16 -15.69 -18.03
CA ARG A 298 2.30 -16.68 -18.70
C ARG A 298 2.57 -16.57 -20.19
N LYS A 299 3.25 -17.57 -20.77
CA LYS A 299 3.48 -17.63 -22.23
C LYS A 299 2.19 -17.74 -23.06
N ASP A 300 1.05 -18.02 -22.43
CA ASP A 300 -0.25 -18.26 -23.08
C ASP A 300 -1.22 -17.05 -22.96
N SER A 301 -0.74 -15.80 -22.85
CA SER A 301 -1.47 -14.69 -22.19
C SER A 301 -2.15 -13.62 -23.07
N ASP A 302 -2.25 -13.79 -24.40
CA ASP A 302 -2.87 -12.74 -25.24
C ASP A 302 -4.34 -12.46 -24.85
N ASP A 303 -5.11 -13.50 -24.48
CA ASP A 303 -6.50 -13.35 -24.03
C ASP A 303 -6.63 -12.72 -22.62
N LEU A 304 -5.61 -12.86 -21.77
CA LEU A 304 -5.61 -12.28 -20.42
C LEU A 304 -5.31 -10.79 -20.45
N ASN A 305 -4.43 -10.34 -21.35
CA ASN A 305 -4.04 -8.95 -21.46
C ASN A 305 -5.21 -8.05 -21.84
N LEU A 306 -6.06 -8.49 -22.78
CA LEU A 306 -7.26 -7.77 -23.21
C LEU A 306 -8.25 -7.56 -22.06
N ILE A 307 -8.37 -8.51 -21.12
CA ILE A 307 -9.32 -8.43 -20.01
C ILE A 307 -8.80 -7.55 -18.86
N VAL A 308 -7.48 -7.47 -18.63
CA VAL A 308 -6.94 -6.57 -17.59
C VAL A 308 -7.28 -5.11 -17.89
N GLU A 309 -7.26 -4.72 -19.15
CA GLU A 309 -7.52 -3.35 -19.60
C GLU A 309 -8.97 -2.90 -19.37
N ASP A 310 -9.93 -3.83 -19.41
CA ASP A 310 -11.34 -3.54 -19.15
C ASP A 310 -11.62 -3.21 -17.69
N TYR A 311 -10.79 -3.70 -16.76
CA TYR A 311 -11.04 -3.62 -15.31
C TYR A 311 -10.12 -2.65 -14.57
N TYR A 312 -8.94 -2.37 -15.12
CA TYR A 312 -7.90 -1.59 -14.47
C TYR A 312 -7.49 -0.38 -15.31
N LYS A 313 -7.29 0.75 -14.62
CA LYS A 313 -6.81 1.97 -15.25
C LYS A 313 -5.33 1.81 -15.61
N GLU A 314 -5.03 1.88 -16.90
CA GLU A 314 -3.66 1.97 -17.40
C GLU A 314 -3.01 3.27 -16.92
N TYR A 315 -1.79 3.15 -16.40
CA TYR A 315 -0.91 4.25 -16.06
C TYR A 315 0.02 4.52 -17.24
N LYS A 316 -0.27 5.58 -17.98
CA LYS A 316 0.59 6.03 -19.07
C LYS A 316 1.82 6.72 -18.48
N ILE A 317 3.00 6.22 -18.81
CA ILE A 317 4.26 6.88 -18.51
C ILE A 317 4.52 7.85 -19.66
N ASP A 318 4.55 9.14 -19.36
CA ASP A 318 5.08 10.12 -20.31
C ASP A 318 6.60 9.92 -20.39
N LEU A 319 7.04 9.15 -21.37
CA LEU A 319 8.45 9.00 -21.72
C LEU A 319 8.88 10.29 -22.43
N PHE A 320 9.61 11.15 -21.73
CA PHE A 320 10.33 12.29 -22.32
C PHE A 320 11.79 11.93 -22.52
#